data_AF-A0A4Y2U594-F1
#
_entry.id   AF-A0A4Y2U594-F1
#
_cell.length_a   1.000
_cell.length_b   1.000
_cell.length_c   1.000
_cell.angle_alpha   90.00
_cell.angle_beta   90.00
_cell.angle_gamma   90.00
#
_symmetry.space_group_name_H-M   'P 1'
#
loop_
_entity.id
_entity.type
_entity.pdbx_description
1 polymer ?
#
loop_
_entity_poly.entity_id
_entity_poly.type
_entity_poly.pdbx_seq_one_letter_code
_entity_poly.pdbx_strand_id
1 'polypeptide(L)'
;MTIKIMKNSKAFTIISSYSSPYANFREILEELTDLTTNINGEEYLIGGDFNAHSLRWGYRDEDSRGKQLQEFIAEKSSFSIAVIPLREARIKSRSETSPKE
;
A
#
# COMPACT_ATOMS: atom_id res chain seq x y z
N MET A 1 -8.49 -0.71 6.51
CA MET A 1 -8.54 -1.09 7.94
C MET A 1 -7.53 -0.26 8.71
N THR A 2 -7.88 0.23 9.89
CA THR A 2 -6.96 0.97 10.77
C THR A 2 -6.83 0.24 12.11
N ILE A 3 -5.62 0.18 12.64
CA ILE A 3 -5.32 -0.40 13.95
C ILE A 3 -4.47 0.61 14.71
N LYS A 4 -4.94 1.00 15.90
CA LYS A 4 -4.19 1.87 16.80
C LYS A 4 -3.47 1.03 17.83
N ILE A 5 -2.15 1.22 17.93
CA ILE A 5 -1.28 0.58 18.90
C ILE A 5 -0.79 1.64 19.89
N MET A 6 -0.82 1.33 21.18
CA MET A 6 -0.27 2.20 22.22
C MET A 6 1.01 1.57 22.75
N LYS A 7 2.12 2.31 22.69
CA LYS A 7 3.41 1.90 23.28
C LYS A 7 4.01 3.06 24.05
N ASN A 8 4.33 2.85 25.33
CA ASN A 8 4.93 3.87 26.20
C ASN A 8 4.17 5.21 26.18
N SER A 9 2.83 5.15 26.23
CA SER A 9 1.94 6.32 26.16
C SER A 9 2.00 7.12 24.85
N LYS A 10 2.67 6.60 23.81
CA LYS A 10 2.60 7.13 22.45
C LYS A 10 1.69 6.25 21.60
N ALA A 11 0.82 6.91 20.85
CA ALA A 11 -0.02 6.26 19.86
C ALA A 11 0.75 6.07 18.54
N PHE A 12 0.58 4.88 17.95
CA PHE A 12 1.07 4.54 16.63
C PHE A 12 -0.05 3.89 15.84
N THR A 13 -0.36 4.43 14.67
CA THR A 13 -1.49 3.95 13.85
C THR A 13 -1.00 3.18 12.63
N ILE A 14 -1.47 1.94 12.46
CA ILE A 14 -1.23 1.16 11.24
C ILE A 14 -2.48 1.22 10.38
N ILE A 15 -2.31 1.62 9.12
CA ILE A 15 -3.35 1.67 8.11
C ILE A 15 -3.02 0.59 7.08
N SER A 16 -3.91 -0.38 6.95
CA SER A 16 -3.88 -1.37 5.88
C SER A 16 -4.87 -0.98 4.81
N SER A 17 -4.39 -0.80 3.57
CA SER A 17 -5.23 -0.46 2.41
C SER A 17 -5.06 -1.48 1.28
N TYR A 18 -6.12 -1.67 0.52
CA TYR A 18 -6.10 -2.45 -0.72
C TYR A 18 -6.80 -1.62 -1.79
N SER A 19 -6.12 -1.45 -2.93
CA SER A 19 -6.71 -0.81 -4.10
C SER A 19 -6.75 -1.80 -5.25
N SER A 20 -7.96 -2.17 -5.66
CA SER A 20 -8.18 -2.99 -6.86
C SER A 20 -7.52 -2.35 -8.09
N PRO A 21 -6.96 -3.14 -9.03
CA PRO A 21 -6.38 -2.61 -10.26
C PRO A 21 -7.41 -1.82 -11.11
N TYR A 22 -8.71 -2.07 -10.90
CA TYR A 22 -9.81 -1.39 -11.61
C TYR A 22 -10.44 -0.25 -10.81
N ALA A 23 -10.03 -0.03 -9.55
CA ALA A 23 -10.56 1.05 -8.74
C ALA A 23 -9.99 2.41 -9.19
N ASN A 24 -10.79 3.47 -9.04
CA ASN A 24 -10.32 4.83 -9.19
C ASN A 24 -9.26 5.12 -8.12
N PHE A 25 -8.01 5.25 -8.55
CA PHE A 25 -6.90 5.37 -7.61
C PHE A 25 -6.95 6.66 -6.80
N ARG A 26 -7.49 7.72 -7.40
CA ARG A 26 -7.59 9.03 -6.76
C ARG A 26 -8.49 9.00 -5.52
N GLU A 27 -9.62 8.30 -5.60
CA GLU A 27 -10.53 8.13 -4.45
C GLU A 27 -9.83 7.43 -3.27
N ILE A 28 -8.95 6.45 -3.57
CA ILE A 28 -8.16 5.77 -2.54
C ILE A 28 -7.14 6.71 -1.89
N LEU A 29 -6.49 7.58 -2.67
CA LEU A 29 -5.56 8.57 -2.13
C LEU A 29 -6.26 9.66 -1.31
N GLU A 30 -7.47 10.05 -1.71
CA GLU A 30 -8.33 10.96 -0.96
C GLU A 30 -8.75 10.34 0.38
N GLU A 31 -9.20 9.08 0.40
CA GLU A 31 -9.51 8.35 1.63
C GLU A 31 -8.30 8.27 2.57
N LEU A 32 -7.11 7.94 2.03
CA LEU A 32 -5.87 7.92 2.82
C LEU A 32 -5.49 9.31 3.35
N THR A 33 -5.77 10.38 2.60
CA THR A 33 -5.54 11.75 3.03
C THR A 33 -6.45 12.12 4.20
N ASP A 34 -7.73 11.78 4.12
CA ASP A 34 -8.69 12.02 5.20
C ASP A 34 -8.32 11.23 6.46
N LEU A 35 -7.97 9.95 6.30
CA LEU A 35 -7.51 9.12 7.41
C LEU A 35 -6.26 9.70 8.08
N THR A 36 -5.27 10.14 7.30
CA THR A 36 -4.02 10.70 7.86
C THR A 36 -4.21 12.07 8.47
N THR A 37 -5.13 12.89 7.97
CA THR A 37 -5.45 14.20 8.54
C THR A 37 -6.12 14.06 9.91
N ASN A 38 -6.94 13.03 10.09
CA ASN A 38 -7.58 12.73 11.37
C ASN A 38 -6.62 12.16 12.43
N ILE A 39 -5.45 11.66 12.02
CA ILE A 39 -4.40 11.18 12.91
C ILE A 39 -3.57 12.40 13.36
N ASN A 40 -4.03 13.04 14.43
CA ASN A 40 -3.59 14.35 14.90
C ASN A 40 -2.14 14.37 15.44
N GLY A 41 -1.15 14.32 14.55
CA GLY A 41 0.28 14.37 14.88
C GLY A 41 0.85 13.08 15.48
N GLU A 42 0.08 11.98 15.46
CA GLU A 42 0.58 10.66 15.85
C GLU A 42 1.42 10.05 14.71
N GLU A 43 2.36 9.19 15.06
CA GLU A 43 3.10 8.42 14.06
C GLU A 43 2.18 7.37 13.43
N TYR A 44 2.30 7.18 12.11
CA TYR A 44 1.51 6.17 11.40
C TYR A 44 2.31 5.45 10.33
N LEU A 45 1.83 4.26 9.97
CA LEU A 45 2.35 3.42 8.89
C LEU A 45 1.22 3.06 7.96
N ILE A 46 1.38 3.33 6.66
CA ILE A 46 0.46 2.87 5.62
C ILE A 46 1.10 1.69 4.90
N GLY A 47 0.48 0.53 5.00
CA GLY A 47 0.83 -0.67 4.24
C GLY A 47 -0.32 -1.08 3.34
N GLY A 48 -0.02 -1.60 2.15
CA GLY A 48 -1.09 -2.02 1.27
C GLY A 48 -0.64 -2.55 -0.08
N ASP A 49 -1.55 -3.25 -0.74
CA ASP A 49 -1.44 -3.55 -2.16
C ASP A 49 -2.21 -2.51 -2.95
N PHE A 50 -1.45 -1.63 -3.60
CA PHE A 50 -1.97 -0.51 -4.36
C PHE A 50 -2.09 -0.80 -5.85
N ASN A 51 -1.70 -2.00 -6.33
CA ASN A 51 -1.63 -2.30 -7.76
C ASN A 51 -0.99 -1.16 -8.57
N ALA A 52 0.17 -0.69 -8.10
CA ALA A 52 0.88 0.46 -8.64
C ALA A 52 2.29 0.04 -9.02
N HIS A 53 2.70 0.30 -10.26
CA HIS A 53 4.04 -0.06 -10.75
C HIS A 53 4.99 1.12 -10.55
N SER A 54 6.09 0.90 -9.82
CA SER A 54 7.19 1.85 -9.74
C SER A 54 8.52 1.14 -9.59
N LEU A 55 9.54 1.74 -10.17
CA LEU A 55 10.94 1.37 -9.98
C LEU A 55 11.33 1.41 -8.49
N ARG A 56 10.72 2.30 -7.68
CA ARG A 56 11.05 2.46 -6.25
C ARG A 56 10.79 1.21 -5.41
N TRP A 57 9.88 0.34 -5.85
CA TRP A 57 9.57 -0.92 -5.18
C TRP A 57 9.71 -2.13 -6.11
N GLY A 58 10.59 -2.03 -7.12
CA GLY A 58 11.13 -3.17 -7.85
C GLY A 58 10.38 -3.60 -9.12
N TYR A 59 9.42 -2.80 -9.62
CA TYR A 59 8.89 -3.01 -10.97
C TYR A 59 9.91 -2.60 -12.03
N ARG A 60 9.73 -3.09 -13.26
CA ARG A 60 10.58 -2.73 -14.41
C ARG A 60 10.12 -1.47 -15.13
N ASP A 61 8.91 -1.05 -14.82
CA ASP A 61 8.18 0.06 -15.41
C ASP A 61 7.52 0.89 -14.33
N GLU A 62 7.02 2.06 -14.74
CA GLU A 62 6.30 2.98 -13.89
C GLU A 62 4.97 3.35 -14.57
N ASP A 63 3.86 3.06 -13.88
CA ASP A 63 2.52 3.37 -14.37
C ASP A 63 1.97 4.65 -13.73
N SER A 64 0.79 5.09 -14.19
CA SER A 64 0.16 6.31 -13.67
C SER A 64 -0.18 6.21 -12.17
N ARG A 65 -0.47 5.01 -11.66
CA ARG A 65 -0.76 4.77 -10.24
C ARG A 65 0.51 4.87 -9.41
N GLY A 66 1.62 4.33 -9.89
CA GLY A 66 2.93 4.43 -9.27
C GLY A 66 3.43 5.87 -9.19
N LYS A 67 3.17 6.69 -10.21
CA LYS A 67 3.47 8.14 -10.16
C LYS A 67 2.65 8.86 -9.11
N GLN A 68 1.32 8.71 -9.15
CA GLN A 68 0.42 9.32 -8.17
C GLN A 68 0.72 8.89 -6.73
N LEU A 69 1.04 7.61 -6.52
CA LEU A 69 1.43 7.11 -5.20
C LEU A 69 2.75 7.74 -4.76
N GLN A 70 3.73 7.90 -5.64
CA GLN A 70 4.99 8.56 -5.30
C GLN A 70 4.82 10.05 -4.96
N GLU A 71 3.96 10.76 -5.70
CA GLU A 71 3.60 12.15 -5.40
C GLU A 71 2.95 12.24 -4.01
N PHE A 72 1.95 11.40 -3.75
CA PHE A 72 1.31 11.30 -2.43
C PHE A 72 2.33 11.04 -1.31
N ILE A 73 3.31 10.18 -1.54
CA ILE A 73 4.37 9.87 -0.57
C ILE A 73 5.27 11.09 -0.33
N ALA A 74 5.64 11.81 -1.39
CA ALA A 74 6.52 12.97 -1.31
C ALA A 74 5.88 14.13 -0.51
N GLU A 75 4.55 14.23 -0.51
CA GLU A 75 3.81 15.21 0.27
C GLU A 75 3.76 14.90 1.78
N LYS A 76 4.05 13.65 2.19
CA LYS A 76 3.94 13.21 3.58
C LYS A 76 5.33 13.16 4.25
N SER A 77 5.49 13.97 5.30
CA SER A 77 6.78 14.20 5.99
C SER A 77 7.29 13.01 6.85
N SER A 78 6.42 12.09 7.29
CA SER A 78 6.78 10.95 8.15
C SER A 78 6.17 9.65 7.63
N PHE A 79 6.64 9.20 6.47
CA PHE A 79 5.97 8.15 5.71
C PHE A 79 6.92 7.02 5.30
N SER A 80 6.52 5.79 5.61
CA SER A 80 7.12 4.56 5.07
C SER A 80 6.01 3.72 4.47
N ILE A 81 6.12 3.38 3.18
CA ILE A 81 5.24 2.39 2.54
C ILE A 81 5.97 1.07 2.41
N ALA A 82 5.33 0.00 2.85
CA ALA A 82 5.66 -1.34 2.40
C ALA A 82 4.67 -1.69 1.28
N VAL A 83 5.06 -1.46 0.03
CA VAL A 83 4.36 -2.05 -1.11
C VAL A 83 4.88 -3.47 -1.25
N ILE A 84 4.02 -4.47 -1.13
CA ILE A 84 4.39 -5.86 -1.40
C ILE A 84 4.09 -6.12 -2.88
N PRO A 85 5.08 -6.11 -3.80
CA PRO A 85 4.84 -6.50 -5.18
C PRO A 85 4.37 -7.96 -5.21
N LEU A 86 3.22 -8.21 -5.84
CA LEU A 86 2.60 -9.54 -5.98
C LEU A 86 3.50 -10.62 -6.62
N ARG A 87 4.68 -10.24 -7.15
CA ARG A 87 5.62 -11.19 -7.74
C ARG A 87 6.29 -12.12 -6.73
N GLU A 88 6.41 -11.73 -5.47
CA GLU A 88 7.06 -12.56 -4.43
C GLU A 88 6.05 -13.38 -3.58
N ALA A 89 4.76 -13.03 -3.60
CA ALA A 89 3.72 -13.80 -2.90
C ALA A 89 3.31 -15.09 -3.64
N ARG A 90 3.84 -15.33 -4.85
CA ARG A 90 3.60 -16.55 -5.63
C ARG A 90 4.56 -17.69 -5.24
N ILE A 91 4.71 -17.96 -3.95
CA ILE A 91 5.33 -19.20 -3.49
C ILE A 91 4.22 -20.23 -3.22
N LYS A 92 4.12 -21.20 -4.15
CA LYS A 92 3.40 -22.48 -4.09
C LYS A 92 1.86 -22.46 -4.01
N SER A 93 1.20 -22.20 -5.13
CA SER A 93 -0.09 -22.85 -5.46
C SER A 93 -0.08 -23.55 -6.81
N ARG A 94 1.12 -23.94 -7.28
CA ARG A 94 1.27 -24.87 -8.41
C ARG A 94 1.14 -26.30 -7.85
N SER A 95 -0.08 -26.72 -7.52
CA SER A 95 -0.41 -28.14 -7.49
C SER A 95 -0.89 -28.51 -8.89
N GLU A 96 -0.16 -29.45 -9.46
CA GLU A 96 -0.34 -30.06 -10.77
C GLU A 96 -1.77 -30.54 -11.02
N THR A 97 -2.39 -30.09 -12.09
CA THR A 97 -3.37 -30.86 -12.85
C THR A 97 -3.28 -30.46 -14.33
N SER A 98 -2.30 -31.04 -15.03
CA SER A 98 -2.44 -31.24 -16.47
C SER A 98 -3.11 -32.59 -16.65
N PRO A 99 -4.27 -32.72 -17.33
CA PRO A 99 -4.76 -34.03 -17.71
C PRO A 99 -3.76 -34.62 -18.69
N LYS A 100 -3.29 -35.83 -18.41
CA LYS A 100 -2.80 -36.71 -19.46
C LYS A 100 -4.02 -37.39 -20.09
N GLU A 101 -3.92 -37.51 -21.41
CA GLU A 101 -4.83 -38.16 -22.37
C GLU A 101 -5.97 -37.29 -22.91
#